data_AF-A0A9K3KSD0-F1
#
_entry.id   AF-A0A9K3KSD0-F1
#
_cell.length_a   1.000
_cell.length_b   1.000
_cell.length_c   1.000
_cell.angle_alpha   90.00
_cell.angle_beta   90.00
_cell.angle_gamma   90.00
#
_symmetry.space_group_name_H-M   'P 1'
#
loop_
_entity.id
_entity.type
_entity.pdbx_description
1 polymer ?
#
loop_
_entity_poly.entity_id
_entity_poly.type
_entity_poly.pdbx_seq_one_letter_code
_entity_poly.pdbx_strand_id
1 'polypeptide(L)'
;MMTEIHTAVPLDRSSRQHDLEQPLLPSSTPQGQDEEEKIHSCWFTSFIASWTFINGFWLGFLIQTISLGSTAVLAINWGKPATWTSKQDEFYYAVFFLLSQSWWLLFPIICFAIDGGLAANGKSLFERCFYPNASVAPREVFLGGVRFHVGIVFGCFFVWSLIDLYFGASVTVFITLFFSFMACLGLCYGMVLIYERYIVEQEREQSATSSA
;
A
#
# COMPACT_ATOMS: atom_id res chain seq x y z
N MET A 1 -29.96 -45.38 -10.44
CA MET A 1 -30.22 -45.91 -9.09
C MET A 1 -30.02 -44.74 -8.14
N MET A 2 -31.12 -44.21 -7.63
CA MET A 2 -31.22 -43.05 -6.74
C MET A 2 -30.93 -43.49 -5.31
N THR A 3 -30.24 -42.66 -4.55
CA THR A 3 -30.33 -42.67 -3.08
C THR A 3 -30.26 -41.23 -2.56
N GLU A 4 -31.42 -40.75 -2.14
CA GLU A 4 -31.62 -39.51 -1.39
C GLU A 4 -31.39 -39.74 0.12
N ILE A 5 -30.73 -38.74 0.74
CA ILE A 5 -31.04 -38.02 2.00
C ILE A 5 -31.24 -38.82 3.30
N HIS A 6 -30.50 -38.43 4.36
CA HIS A 6 -31.08 -37.94 5.64
C HIS A 6 -30.05 -37.21 6.52
N THR A 7 -30.31 -35.92 6.71
CA THR A 7 -29.80 -34.99 7.72
C THR A 7 -30.34 -35.29 9.12
N ALA A 8 -29.51 -35.09 10.14
CA ALA A 8 -29.93 -34.51 11.42
C ALA A 8 -28.70 -33.94 12.16
N VAL A 9 -28.63 -32.61 12.29
CA VAL A 9 -27.71 -31.92 13.22
C VAL A 9 -28.55 -31.43 14.40
N PRO A 10 -28.23 -31.82 15.65
CA PRO A 10 -29.01 -31.39 16.81
C PRO A 10 -28.72 -29.92 17.15
N LEU A 11 -29.80 -29.14 17.24
CA LEU A 11 -29.84 -27.83 17.89
C LEU A 11 -29.80 -28.03 19.41
N ASP A 12 -28.65 -27.80 20.02
CA ASP A 12 -28.57 -27.70 21.48
C ASP A 12 -28.89 -26.27 21.91
N ARG A 13 -30.09 -26.12 22.47
CA ARG A 13 -30.68 -24.90 23.00
C ARG A 13 -30.54 -24.94 24.51
N SER A 14 -29.33 -24.67 25.01
CA SER A 14 -29.11 -24.52 26.46
C SER A 14 -29.29 -23.07 26.88
N SER A 15 -30.52 -22.80 27.31
CA SER A 15 -30.91 -21.66 28.13
C SER A 15 -30.08 -21.63 29.43
N ARG A 16 -29.28 -20.59 29.61
CA ARG A 16 -28.94 -20.09 30.96
C ARG A 16 -29.26 -18.61 31.05
N GLN A 17 -30.50 -18.41 31.44
CA GLN A 17 -31.02 -17.22 32.09
C GLN A 17 -30.35 -17.11 33.46
N HIS A 18 -29.44 -16.14 33.60
CA HIS A 18 -28.98 -15.65 34.90
C HIS A 18 -29.39 -14.18 34.99
N ASP A 19 -30.57 -13.99 35.57
CA ASP A 19 -31.05 -12.71 36.05
C ASP A 19 -30.34 -12.32 37.36
N LEU A 20 -30.26 -11.00 37.58
CA LEU A 20 -29.84 -10.28 38.79
C LEU A 20 -28.34 -10.25 39.14
N GLU A 21 -27.68 -9.18 38.71
CA GLU A 21 -27.35 -8.03 39.58
C GLU A 21 -26.85 -6.90 38.67
N GLN A 22 -27.61 -5.80 38.59
CA GLN A 22 -27.13 -4.52 38.04
C GLN A 22 -26.67 -3.64 39.22
N PRO A 23 -25.36 -3.44 39.43
CA PRO A 23 -24.88 -2.39 40.30
C PRO A 23 -24.99 -1.04 39.59
N LEU A 24 -25.48 -0.06 40.34
CA LEU A 24 -25.60 1.35 40.00
C LEU A 24 -24.40 1.91 39.22
N LEU A 25 -24.72 2.62 38.12
CA LEU A 25 -23.81 3.48 37.36
C LEU A 25 -23.03 4.45 38.28
N PRO A 26 -21.69 4.43 38.23
CA PRO A 26 -20.91 5.63 38.49
C PRO A 26 -20.67 6.38 37.18
N SER A 27 -21.10 7.64 37.19
CA SER A 27 -20.52 8.81 36.54
C SER A 27 -19.69 8.61 35.25
N SER A 28 -20.18 9.24 34.19
CA SER A 28 -19.45 9.65 32.99
C SER A 28 -18.05 10.20 33.29
N THR A 29 -17.04 9.34 33.24
CA THR A 29 -15.63 9.73 33.19
C THR A 29 -15.31 10.16 31.75
N PRO A 30 -14.68 11.31 31.51
CA PRO A 30 -14.15 11.68 30.20
C PRO A 30 -12.88 10.83 29.93
N GLN A 31 -13.09 9.54 29.68
CA GLN A 31 -12.02 8.53 29.49
C GLN A 31 -11.99 8.00 28.05
N GLY A 32 -12.69 8.68 27.13
CA GLY A 32 -12.82 8.25 25.73
C GLY A 32 -11.74 8.79 24.78
N GLN A 33 -11.15 9.96 25.07
CA GLN A 33 -10.17 10.58 24.15
C GLN A 33 -8.78 9.92 24.22
N ASP A 34 -8.33 9.54 25.41
CA ASP A 34 -7.00 8.94 25.60
C ASP A 34 -6.92 7.48 25.08
N GLU A 35 -8.04 6.75 25.06
CA GLU A 35 -8.08 5.39 24.49
C GLU A 35 -8.10 5.41 22.95
N GLU A 36 -8.80 6.37 22.35
CA GLU A 36 -8.90 6.50 20.89
C GLU A 36 -7.55 6.88 20.26
N GLU A 37 -6.80 7.81 20.89
CA GLU A 37 -5.46 8.20 20.44
C GLU A 37 -4.45 7.03 20.51
N LYS A 38 -4.56 6.19 21.56
CA LYS A 38 -3.70 5.03 21.76
C LYS A 38 -3.96 3.92 20.73
N ILE A 39 -5.23 3.70 20.35
CA ILE A 39 -5.61 2.74 19.31
C ILE A 39 -5.07 3.20 17.95
N HIS A 40 -5.17 4.49 17.62
CA HIS A 40 -4.66 5.05 16.37
C HIS A 40 -3.14 4.92 16.22
N SER A 41 -2.38 5.18 17.30
CA SER A 41 -0.91 5.06 17.30
C SER A 41 -0.44 3.61 17.13
N CYS A 42 -1.13 2.65 17.76
CA CYS A 42 -0.84 1.22 17.61
C CYS A 42 -1.10 0.74 16.17
N TRP A 43 -2.17 1.23 15.54
CA TRP A 43 -2.48 0.88 14.17
C TRP A 43 -1.46 1.44 13.17
N PHE A 44 -1.04 2.69 13.34
CA PHE A 44 -0.06 3.33 12.46
C PHE A 44 1.33 2.68 12.57
N THR A 45 1.77 2.36 13.79
CA THR A 45 3.04 1.65 13.99
C THR A 45 3.00 0.24 13.40
N SER A 46 1.89 -0.48 13.54
CA SER A 46 1.67 -1.76 12.86
C SER A 46 1.67 -1.64 11.33
N PHE A 47 1.12 -0.54 10.79
CA PHE A 47 1.11 -0.25 9.36
C PHE A 47 2.53 -0.04 8.81
N ILE A 48 3.34 0.80 9.46
CA ILE A 48 4.73 1.06 9.03
C ILE A 48 5.61 -0.18 9.24
N ALA A 49 5.38 -0.93 10.31
CA ALA A 49 6.13 -2.16 10.58
C ALA A 49 5.71 -3.34 9.69
N SER A 50 4.72 -3.16 8.81
CA SER A 50 4.29 -4.24 7.93
C SER A 50 5.40 -4.61 6.94
N TRP A 51 5.59 -5.91 6.72
CA TRP A 51 6.56 -6.40 5.74
C TRP A 51 6.30 -5.85 4.33
N THR A 52 5.02 -5.64 3.99
CA THR A 52 4.62 -5.04 2.70
C THR A 52 5.10 -3.60 2.57
N PHE A 53 4.96 -2.77 3.61
CA PHE A 53 5.47 -1.41 3.60
C PHE A 53 6.98 -1.39 3.45
N ILE A 54 7.71 -2.21 4.23
CA ILE A 54 9.18 -2.26 4.21
C ILE A 54 9.70 -2.66 2.81
N ASN A 55 9.10 -3.67 2.17
CA ASN A 55 9.48 -4.06 0.81
C ASN A 55 9.20 -2.95 -0.20
N GLY A 56 8.06 -2.27 -0.05
CA GLY A 56 7.73 -1.11 -0.87
C GLY A 56 8.77 0.01 -0.70
N PHE A 57 9.14 0.32 0.54
CA PHE A 57 10.15 1.32 0.87
C PHE A 57 11.49 1.03 0.19
N TRP A 58 12.01 -0.19 0.34
CA TRP A 58 13.28 -0.56 -0.29
C TRP A 58 13.20 -0.54 -1.82
N LEU A 59 12.08 -0.96 -2.39
CA LEU A 59 11.87 -0.88 -3.84
C LEU A 59 11.88 0.57 -4.31
N GLY A 60 11.12 1.47 -3.66
CA GLY A 60 11.11 2.90 -3.96
C GLY A 60 12.50 3.53 -3.83
N PHE A 61 13.20 3.21 -2.75
CA PHE A 61 14.58 3.65 -2.52
C PHE A 61 15.52 3.23 -3.67
N LEU A 62 15.48 1.96 -4.06
CA LEU A 62 16.34 1.43 -5.14
C LEU A 62 16.01 2.06 -6.48
N ILE A 63 14.73 2.17 -6.84
CA ILE A 63 14.31 2.78 -8.10
C ILE A 63 14.78 4.24 -8.16
N GLN A 64 14.56 4.99 -7.09
CA GLN A 64 14.94 6.40 -7.05
C GLN A 64 16.46 6.56 -7.11
N THR A 65 17.22 5.71 -6.42
CA THR A 65 18.69 5.70 -6.47
C THR A 65 19.21 5.41 -7.88
N ILE A 66 18.65 4.42 -8.58
CA ILE A 66 19.03 4.08 -9.96
C ILE A 66 18.69 5.23 -10.91
N SER A 67 17.49 5.82 -10.78
CA SER A 67 17.04 6.95 -11.62
C SER A 67 17.97 8.15 -11.46
N LEU A 68 18.27 8.55 -10.22
CA LEU A 68 19.14 9.69 -9.91
C LEU A 68 20.59 9.43 -10.28
N GLY A 69 21.11 8.23 -9.98
CA GLY A 69 22.45 7.84 -10.37
C GLY A 69 22.64 7.89 -11.89
N SER A 70 21.65 7.40 -12.64
CA SER A 70 21.67 7.47 -14.10
C SER A 70 21.61 8.91 -14.61
N THR A 71 20.77 9.75 -13.98
CA THR A 71 20.69 11.19 -14.30
C THR A 71 22.01 11.91 -14.03
N ALA A 72 22.67 11.60 -12.93
CA ALA A 72 23.98 12.17 -12.59
C ALA A 72 25.05 11.74 -13.60
N VAL A 73 25.08 10.47 -13.99
CA VAL A 73 26.01 9.96 -15.03
C VAL A 73 25.78 10.66 -16.36
N LEU A 74 24.51 10.86 -16.77
CA LEU A 74 24.16 11.61 -17.98
C LEU A 74 24.64 13.06 -17.89
N ALA A 75 24.38 13.73 -16.77
CA ALA A 75 24.78 15.12 -16.57
C ALA A 75 26.31 15.30 -16.60
N ILE A 76 27.07 14.38 -16.00
CA ILE A 76 28.54 14.47 -15.93
C ILE A 76 29.19 14.21 -17.30
N ASN A 77 28.75 13.16 -18.00
CA ASN A 77 29.41 12.71 -19.23
C ASN A 77 28.85 13.39 -20.50
N TRP A 78 27.56 13.75 -20.51
CA TRP A 78 26.85 14.31 -21.66
C TRP A 78 26.22 15.69 -21.41
N GLY A 79 26.38 16.29 -20.23
CA GLY A 79 25.84 17.63 -19.92
C GLY A 79 26.65 18.80 -20.50
N LYS A 80 27.89 18.56 -20.92
CA LYS A 80 28.68 19.52 -21.72
C LYS A 80 28.34 19.32 -23.20
N PRO A 81 28.60 20.29 -24.11
CA PRO A 81 28.45 20.09 -25.55
C PRO A 81 29.37 18.96 -26.01
N ALA A 82 28.89 17.72 -25.87
CA ALA A 82 29.63 16.51 -26.14
C ALA A 82 29.57 16.27 -27.64
N THR A 83 30.74 16.25 -28.28
CA THR A 83 30.87 15.65 -29.60
C THR A 83 30.72 14.15 -29.42
N TRP A 84 29.60 13.59 -29.86
CA TRP A 84 29.37 12.15 -29.90
C TRP A 84 30.45 11.49 -30.75
N THR A 85 31.43 10.88 -30.10
CA THR A 85 32.63 10.35 -30.77
C THR A 85 32.47 8.91 -31.23
N SER A 86 31.59 8.13 -30.60
CA SER A 86 31.41 6.70 -30.87
C SER A 86 29.94 6.24 -30.83
N LYS A 87 29.59 5.24 -31.64
CA LYS A 87 28.31 4.51 -31.54
C LYS A 87 28.09 3.87 -30.15
N GLN A 88 29.19 3.57 -29.47
CA GLN A 88 29.13 3.03 -28.11
C GLN A 88 28.63 4.08 -27.11
N ASP A 89 28.96 5.36 -27.32
CA ASP A 89 28.49 6.48 -26.48
C ASP A 89 26.98 6.66 -26.64
N GLU A 90 26.46 6.50 -27.87
CA GLU A 90 25.03 6.53 -28.17
C GLU A 90 24.26 5.41 -27.44
N PHE A 91 24.80 4.18 -27.46
CA PHE A 91 24.19 3.06 -26.74
C PHE A 91 24.14 3.30 -25.23
N TYR A 92 25.25 3.72 -24.60
CA TYR A 92 25.27 3.98 -23.16
C TYR A 92 24.35 5.13 -22.78
N TYR A 93 24.32 6.20 -23.58
CA TYR A 93 23.38 7.29 -23.37
C TYR A 93 21.94 6.79 -23.38
N ALA A 94 21.55 5.97 -24.37
CA ALA A 94 20.21 5.42 -24.44
C ALA A 94 19.86 4.57 -23.21
N VAL A 95 20.79 3.72 -22.74
CA VAL A 95 20.60 2.91 -21.54
C VAL A 95 20.40 3.78 -20.30
N PHE A 96 21.30 4.75 -20.04
CA PHE A 96 21.18 5.62 -18.88
C PHE A 96 19.96 6.55 -18.98
N PHE A 97 19.58 6.96 -20.18
CA PHE A 97 18.35 7.71 -20.42
C PHE A 97 17.13 6.88 -20.01
N LEU A 98 17.02 5.64 -20.48
CA LEU A 98 15.94 4.74 -20.08
C LEU A 98 15.93 4.47 -18.57
N LEU A 99 17.09 4.28 -17.95
CA LEU A 99 17.19 4.10 -16.50
C LEU A 99 16.79 5.37 -15.72
N SER A 100 17.11 6.57 -16.23
CA SER A 100 16.65 7.83 -15.63
C SER A 100 15.12 7.96 -15.68
N GLN A 101 14.50 7.43 -16.73
CA GLN A 101 13.05 7.41 -16.94
C GLN A 101 12.37 6.16 -16.35
N SER A 102 13.09 5.33 -15.59
CA SER A 102 12.59 4.06 -15.05
C SER A 102 11.29 4.20 -14.25
N TRP A 103 11.05 5.37 -13.64
CA TRP A 103 9.81 5.67 -12.93
C TRP A 103 8.55 5.55 -13.82
N TRP A 104 8.61 6.09 -15.04
CA TRP A 104 7.49 6.05 -15.99
C TRP A 104 7.19 4.65 -16.50
N LEU A 105 8.21 3.79 -16.58
CA LEU A 105 8.06 2.39 -17.02
C LEU A 105 7.58 1.49 -15.89
N LEU A 106 8.07 1.72 -14.67
CA LEU A 106 7.74 0.90 -13.51
C LEU A 106 6.34 1.20 -12.97
N PHE A 107 5.87 2.44 -13.05
CA PHE A 107 4.54 2.80 -12.57
C PHE A 107 3.41 1.96 -13.20
N PRO A 108 3.25 1.87 -14.53
CA PRO A 108 2.22 1.02 -15.13
C PRO A 108 2.44 -0.45 -14.82
N ILE A 109 3.68 -0.94 -14.73
CA ILE A 109 3.96 -2.34 -14.37
C ILE A 109 3.50 -2.63 -12.93
N ILE A 110 3.77 -1.72 -12.00
CA ILE A 110 3.33 -1.83 -10.61
C ILE A 110 1.80 -1.74 -10.53
N CYS A 111 1.18 -0.81 -11.26
CA CYS A 111 -0.28 -0.73 -11.36
C CYS A 111 -0.88 -2.01 -11.93
N PHE A 112 -0.35 -2.54 -13.04
CA PHE A 112 -0.81 -3.82 -13.60
C PHE A 112 -0.54 -5.00 -12.69
N ALA A 113 0.55 -5.00 -11.91
CA ALA A 113 0.83 -6.03 -10.93
C ALA A 113 -0.12 -5.96 -9.73
N ILE A 114 -0.53 -4.75 -9.32
CA ILE A 114 -1.51 -4.54 -8.25
C ILE A 114 -2.92 -4.86 -8.76
N ASP A 115 -3.33 -4.35 -9.91
CA ASP A 115 -4.64 -4.59 -10.52
C ASP A 115 -4.80 -6.04 -10.99
N GLY A 116 -3.77 -6.61 -11.64
CA GLY A 116 -3.69 -8.03 -11.95
C GLY A 116 -3.56 -8.89 -10.69
N GLY A 117 -2.96 -8.33 -9.64
CA GLY A 117 -2.90 -8.80 -8.25
C GLY A 117 -4.26 -8.86 -7.54
N LEU A 118 -5.16 -7.94 -7.88
CA LEU A 118 -6.51 -7.84 -7.34
C LEU A 118 -7.54 -8.60 -8.20
N ALA A 119 -7.26 -8.80 -9.49
CA ALA A 119 -8.01 -9.71 -10.36
C ALA A 119 -7.84 -11.18 -9.91
N ALA A 120 -8.78 -12.05 -10.28
CA ALA A 120 -8.92 -13.43 -9.74
C ALA A 120 -7.64 -14.29 -9.67
N ASN A 121 -6.64 -14.03 -10.53
CA ASN A 121 -5.35 -14.75 -10.52
C ASN A 121 -4.32 -14.15 -9.53
N GLY A 122 -4.44 -12.88 -9.21
CA GLY A 122 -3.50 -12.15 -8.38
C GLY A 122 -3.59 -12.44 -6.89
N LYS A 123 -4.79 -12.78 -6.39
CA LYS A 123 -4.96 -13.29 -5.03
C LYS A 123 -4.03 -14.48 -4.77
N SER A 124 -3.92 -15.39 -5.73
CA SER A 124 -3.07 -16.58 -5.61
C SER A 124 -1.57 -16.24 -5.58
N LEU A 125 -1.15 -15.20 -6.29
CA LEU A 125 0.24 -14.78 -6.37
C LEU A 125 0.65 -13.99 -5.12
N PHE A 126 -0.22 -13.12 -4.64
CA PHE A 126 -0.04 -12.38 -3.40
C PHE A 126 -0.05 -13.30 -2.17
N GLU A 127 -0.98 -14.26 -2.11
CA GLU A 127 -0.99 -15.32 -1.09
C GLU A 127 0.32 -16.11 -1.12
N ARG A 128 0.81 -16.53 -2.30
CA ARG A 128 2.09 -17.25 -2.41
C ARG A 128 3.31 -16.43 -1.96
N CYS A 129 3.36 -15.15 -2.29
CA CYS A 129 4.53 -14.31 -2.01
C CYS A 129 4.57 -13.79 -0.57
N PHE A 130 3.41 -13.46 0.02
CA PHE A 130 3.35 -12.77 1.32
C PHE A 130 2.69 -13.59 2.42
N TYR A 131 1.85 -14.56 2.09
CA TYR A 131 1.06 -15.34 3.06
C TYR A 131 0.97 -16.83 2.67
N PRO A 132 2.10 -17.55 2.58
CA PRO A 132 2.17 -18.86 1.92
C PRO A 132 1.28 -19.96 2.54
N ASN A 133 0.74 -19.74 3.75
CA ASN A 133 -0.02 -20.73 4.51
C ASN A 133 -1.36 -20.24 5.06
N ALA A 134 -1.86 -19.06 4.64
CA ALA A 134 -3.10 -18.49 5.18
C ALA A 134 -4.08 -18.12 4.06
N SER A 135 -5.36 -18.43 4.24
CA SER A 135 -6.42 -17.87 3.42
C SER A 135 -6.58 -16.40 3.78
N VAL A 136 -6.22 -15.50 2.87
CA VAL A 136 -6.23 -14.06 3.16
C VAL A 136 -7.56 -13.47 2.69
N ALA A 137 -8.18 -12.65 3.54
CA ALA A 137 -9.37 -11.89 3.17
C ALA A 137 -9.01 -10.91 2.02
N PRO A 138 -9.88 -10.73 1.00
CA PRO A 138 -9.62 -9.80 -0.10
C PRO A 138 -9.23 -8.38 0.37
N ARG A 139 -9.81 -7.93 1.49
CA ARG A 139 -9.49 -6.67 2.15
C ARG A 139 -8.01 -6.56 2.55
N GLU A 140 -7.43 -7.62 3.11
CA GLU A 140 -6.02 -7.61 3.53
C GLU A 140 -5.07 -7.62 2.34
N VAL A 141 -5.44 -8.25 1.23
CA VAL A 141 -4.67 -8.19 -0.03
C VAL A 141 -4.64 -6.75 -0.56
N PHE A 142 -5.81 -6.09 -0.61
CA PHE A 142 -5.91 -4.70 -1.03
C PHE A 142 -5.13 -3.75 -0.12
N LEU A 143 -5.33 -3.82 1.19
CA LEU A 143 -4.59 -3.02 2.16
C LEU A 143 -3.08 -3.31 2.12
N GLY A 144 -2.70 -4.55 1.87
CA GLY A 144 -1.31 -4.95 1.63
C GLY A 144 -0.71 -4.25 0.42
N GLY A 145 -1.44 -4.18 -0.70
CA GLY A 145 -1.07 -3.43 -1.90
C GLY A 145 -0.93 -1.92 -1.64
N VAL A 146 -1.88 -1.32 -0.91
CA VAL A 146 -1.80 0.11 -0.53
C VAL A 146 -0.59 0.36 0.37
N ARG A 147 -0.35 -0.47 1.40
CA ARG A 147 0.83 -0.38 2.28
C ARG A 147 2.13 -0.44 1.48
N PHE A 148 2.22 -1.36 0.53
CA PHE A 148 3.37 -1.49 -0.36
C PHE A 148 3.57 -0.22 -1.21
N HIS A 149 2.50 0.30 -1.81
CA HIS A 149 2.57 1.53 -2.62
C HIS A 149 2.98 2.75 -1.79
N VAL A 150 2.42 2.91 -0.59
CA VAL A 150 2.82 3.96 0.36
C VAL A 150 4.30 3.81 0.72
N GLY A 151 4.77 2.59 0.98
CA GLY A 151 6.19 2.29 1.16
C GLY A 151 7.06 2.83 0.02
N ILE A 152 6.70 2.52 -1.23
CA ILE A 152 7.41 3.02 -2.43
C ILE A 152 7.52 4.54 -2.41
N VAL A 153 6.40 5.24 -2.19
CA VAL A 153 6.35 6.71 -2.14
C VAL A 153 7.27 7.27 -1.05
N PHE A 154 7.30 6.65 0.13
CA PHE A 154 8.21 7.02 1.22
C PHE A 154 9.68 6.80 0.85
N GLY A 155 10.01 5.65 0.24
CA GLY A 155 11.37 5.35 -0.19
C GLY A 155 11.91 6.38 -1.20
N CYS A 156 11.07 6.78 -2.16
CA CYS A 156 11.42 7.83 -3.12
C CYS A 156 11.60 9.19 -2.46
N PHE A 157 10.64 9.60 -1.62
CA PHE A 157 10.72 10.87 -0.89
C PHE A 157 11.96 10.95 -0.01
N PHE A 158 12.34 9.84 0.63
CA PHE A 158 13.54 9.76 1.46
C PHE A 158 14.82 10.02 0.65
N VAL A 159 14.98 9.38 -0.52
CA VAL A 159 16.16 9.59 -1.37
C VAL A 159 16.23 11.04 -1.88
N TRP A 160 15.11 11.61 -2.32
CA TRP A 160 15.06 13.02 -2.72
C TRP A 160 15.43 13.96 -1.58
N SER A 161 14.90 13.71 -0.38
CA SER A 161 15.21 14.51 0.80
C SER A 161 16.69 14.46 1.17
N LEU A 162 17.33 13.29 1.05
CA LEU A 162 18.77 13.15 1.29
C LEU A 162 19.60 13.93 0.26
N ILE A 163 19.21 13.91 -1.01
CA ILE A 163 19.89 14.65 -2.07
C ILE A 163 19.72 16.15 -1.87
N ASP A 164 18.52 16.61 -1.57
CA ASP A 164 18.25 18.02 -1.28
C ASP A 164 19.08 18.52 -0.11
N LEU A 165 19.17 17.72 0.97
CA LEU A 165 20.02 18.03 2.11
C LEU A 165 21.51 18.04 1.73
N TYR A 166 21.96 17.09 0.91
CA TYR A 166 23.35 16.96 0.47
C TYR A 166 23.80 18.14 -0.41
N PHE A 167 22.95 18.57 -1.36
CA PHE A 167 23.27 19.69 -2.27
C PHE A 167 22.90 21.05 -1.69
N GLY A 168 22.31 21.11 -0.49
CA GLY A 168 21.84 22.36 0.10
C GLY A 168 20.74 23.02 -0.74
N ALA A 169 19.82 22.22 -1.29
CA ALA A 169 18.73 22.71 -2.10
C ALA A 169 17.89 23.73 -1.35
N SER A 170 17.30 24.68 -2.09
CA SER A 170 16.46 25.71 -1.49
C SER A 170 15.24 25.08 -0.80
N VAL A 171 14.79 25.70 0.30
CA VAL A 171 13.58 25.31 1.04
C VAL A 171 12.36 25.17 0.12
N THR A 172 12.28 25.96 -0.95
CA THR A 172 11.20 25.89 -1.95
C THR A 172 11.11 24.54 -2.67
N VAL A 173 12.25 23.92 -2.99
CA VAL A 173 12.29 22.61 -3.66
C VAL A 173 11.77 21.54 -2.72
N PHE A 174 12.26 21.54 -1.48
CA PHE A 174 11.79 20.62 -0.44
C PHE A 174 10.29 20.76 -0.16
N ILE A 175 9.77 22.00 -0.07
CA ILE A 175 8.33 22.25 0.11
C ILE A 175 7.53 21.64 -1.05
N THR A 176 7.99 21.81 -2.28
CA THR A 176 7.30 21.28 -3.47
C THR A 176 7.27 19.75 -3.46
N LEU A 177 8.40 19.12 -3.11
CA LEU A 177 8.49 17.67 -2.95
C LEU A 177 7.58 17.17 -1.82
N PHE A 178 7.54 17.87 -0.70
CA PHE A 178 6.66 17.54 0.42
C PHE A 178 5.18 17.62 0.05
N PHE A 179 4.76 18.67 -0.69
CA PHE A 179 3.38 18.76 -1.17
C PHE A 179 3.01 17.62 -2.12
N SER A 180 3.91 17.27 -3.04
CA SER A 180 3.72 16.12 -3.94
C SER A 180 3.58 14.81 -3.15
N PHE A 181 4.44 14.60 -2.16
CA PHE A 181 4.37 13.47 -1.25
C PHE A 181 3.02 13.40 -0.51
N MET A 182 2.56 14.51 0.07
CA MET A 182 1.28 14.58 0.77
C MET A 182 0.09 14.33 -0.18
N ALA A 183 0.16 14.80 -1.43
CA ALA A 183 -0.85 14.51 -2.44
C ALA A 183 -0.92 13.01 -2.77
N CYS A 184 0.23 12.34 -2.91
CA CYS A 184 0.29 10.90 -3.14
C CYS A 184 -0.30 10.11 -1.95
N LEU A 185 0.01 10.49 -0.71
CA LEU A 185 -0.59 9.87 0.48
C LEU A 185 -2.10 10.10 0.53
N GLY A 186 -2.56 11.30 0.18
CA GLY A 186 -3.99 11.63 0.10
C GLY A 186 -4.73 10.76 -0.92
N LEU A 187 -4.12 10.50 -2.09
CA LEU A 187 -4.67 9.60 -3.09
C LEU A 187 -4.73 8.15 -2.59
N CYS A 188 -3.67 7.66 -1.93
CA CYS A 188 -3.66 6.32 -1.33
C CYS A 188 -4.76 6.17 -0.27
N TYR A 189 -4.95 7.19 0.57
CA TYR A 189 -6.03 7.22 1.55
C TYR A 189 -7.41 7.24 0.87
N GLY A 190 -7.57 8.03 -0.20
CA GLY A 190 -8.77 8.05 -1.02
C GLY A 190 -9.13 6.68 -1.59
N MET A 191 -8.14 5.92 -2.08
CA MET A 191 -8.35 4.55 -2.57
C MET A 191 -8.89 3.63 -1.47
N VAL A 192 -8.37 3.74 -0.24
CA VAL A 192 -8.87 2.96 0.90
C VAL A 192 -10.33 3.32 1.21
N LEU A 193 -10.66 4.61 1.25
CA LEU A 193 -12.03 5.06 1.51
C LEU A 193 -13.02 4.59 0.44
N ILE A 194 -12.64 4.65 -0.84
CA ILE A 194 -13.49 4.17 -1.94
C ILE A 194 -13.69 2.66 -1.82
N TYR A 195 -12.64 1.92 -1.52
CA TYR A 195 -12.71 0.47 -1.34
C TYR A 195 -13.59 0.06 -0.15
N GLU A 196 -13.48 0.74 0.98
CA GLU A 196 -14.34 0.47 2.14
C GLU A 196 -15.82 0.75 1.84
N ARG A 197 -16.12 1.84 1.12
CA ARG A 197 -17.50 2.11 0.66
C ARG A 197 -18.01 1.02 -0.27
N TYR A 198 -17.19 0.55 -1.21
CA TYR A 198 -17.55 -0.51 -2.15
C TYR A 198 -17.87 -1.84 -1.45
N ILE A 199 -17.10 -2.23 -0.43
CA ILE A 199 -17.39 -3.43 0.37
C ILE A 199 -18.74 -3.32 1.08
N VAL A 200 -19.01 -2.19 1.74
CA VAL A 200 -20.28 -1.98 2.47
C VAL A 200 -21.49 -2.05 1.54
N GLU A 201 -21.36 -1.54 0.31
CA GLU A 201 -22.42 -1.65 -0.70
C GLU A 201 -22.66 -3.10 -1.14
N GLN A 202 -21.59 -3.87 -1.41
CA GLN A 202 -21.71 -5.30 -1.75
C GLN A 202 -22.39 -6.13 -0.65
N GLU A 203 -22.05 -5.90 0.61
CA GLU A 203 -22.65 -6.62 1.75
C GLU A 203 -24.15 -6.32 1.89
N ARG A 204 -24.56 -5.09 1.62
CA ARG A 204 -25.98 -4.70 1.60
C ARG A 204 -26.76 -5.40 0.49
N GLU A 205 -26.20 -5.48 -0.72
CA GLU A 205 -26.83 -6.17 -1.85
C GLU A 205 -26.98 -7.68 -1.60
N GLN A 206 -25.97 -8.33 -1.01
CA GLN A 206 -26.04 -9.75 -0.63
C GLN A 206 -27.08 -10.02 0.48
N SER A 207 -27.19 -9.11 1.45
CA SER A 207 -28.21 -9.21 2.51
C SER A 207 -29.63 -9.04 1.97
N ALA A 208 -29.81 -8.18 0.96
CA ALA A 208 -31.10 -7.98 0.31
C ALA A 208 -31.52 -9.18 -0.56
N THR A 209 -30.57 -9.86 -1.21
CA THR A 209 -30.86 -11.05 -2.04
C THR A 209 -31.08 -12.32 -1.23
N SER A 210 -30.46 -12.47 -0.06
CA SER A 210 -30.66 -13.64 0.81
C SER A 210 -31.98 -13.65 1.59
N SER A 211 -32.69 -12.50 1.63
CA SER A 211 -33.98 -12.35 2.33
C SER A 211 -35.20 -12.45 1.42
N ALA A 212 -34.99 -12.57 0.10
CA ALA A 212 -36.02 -12.78 -0.92
C ALA A 212 -36.14 -14.26 -1.28
#